data_AF-A0A975AZT3-F1
#
_entry.id   AF-A0A975AZT3-F1
#
_cell.length_a   1.000
_cell.length_b   1.000
_cell.length_c   1.000
_cell.angle_alpha   90.00
_cell.angle_beta   90.00
_cell.angle_gamma   90.00
#
_symmetry.space_group_name_H-M   'P 1'
#
loop_
_entity.id
_entity.type
_entity.pdbx_description
1 polymer ?
#
loop_
_entity_poly.entity_id
_entity_poly.type
_entity_poly.pdbx_seq_one_letter_code
_entity_poly.pdbx_strand_id
1 'polypeptide(L)' 'MIYQISLFQPYSSNISTQFIKSQKLFMTNSGVFSHLLDISSADELINSVHKGDAVETFVYSELLKHIS' A
#
# COMPACT_ATOMS: atom_id res chain seq x y z
N MET A 1 -0.96 -15.63 -3.50
CA MET A 1 -0.43 -14.68 -2.51
C MET A 1 -1.05 -14.99 -1.15
N ILE A 2 -0.26 -15.43 -0.16
CA ILE A 2 -0.78 -15.99 1.11
C ILE A 2 -0.90 -14.91 2.21
N TYR A 3 -0.12 -13.82 2.10
CA TYR A 3 -0.10 -12.74 3.10
C TYR A 3 -1.03 -11.58 2.71
N GLN A 4 -1.71 -10.98 3.70
CA GLN A 4 -2.61 -9.83 3.51
C GLN A 4 -1.92 -8.46 3.61
N ILE A 5 -0.72 -8.45 4.20
CA ILE A 5 0.07 -7.26 4.48
C ILE A 5 1.48 -7.52 3.98
N SER A 6 2.08 -6.49 3.40
CA SER A 6 3.44 -6.47 2.89
C SER A 6 4.17 -5.24 3.38
N LEU A 7 5.43 -5.42 3.79
CA LEU A 7 6.29 -4.32 4.21
C LEU A 7 7.28 -3.99 3.09
N PHE A 8 7.32 -2.72 2.70
CA PHE A 8 8.26 -2.22 1.70
C PHE A 8 9.40 -1.47 2.39
N GLN A 9 10.63 -1.92 2.15
CA GLN A 9 11.81 -1.26 2.69
C GLN A 9 12.00 0.12 2.06
N PRO A 10 12.34 1.15 2.86
CA PRO A 10 12.61 2.47 2.33
C PRO A 10 13.86 2.41 1.44
N TYR A 11 13.79 3.03 0.26
CA TYR A 11 14.92 3.11 -0.64
C TYR A 11 15.74 4.37 -0.36
N SER A 12 17.05 4.21 -0.15
CA SER A 12 18.01 5.30 0.07
C SER A 12 19.40 4.87 -0.38
N SER A 13 20.20 5.80 -0.90
CA SER A 13 21.61 5.55 -1.24
C SER A 13 22.48 5.27 -0.01
N ASN A 14 22.05 5.74 1.17
CA ASN A 14 22.73 5.51 2.43
C ASN A 14 22.11 4.32 3.18
N ILE A 15 22.87 3.22 3.31
CA ILE A 15 22.42 1.98 3.95
C ILE A 15 21.97 2.21 5.40
N SER A 16 22.67 3.05 6.16
CA SER A 16 22.34 3.32 7.57
C SER A 16 20.96 3.96 7.69
N THR A 17 20.61 4.84 6.73
CA THR A 17 19.28 5.46 6.69
C THR A 17 18.16 4.49 6.34
N GLN A 18 18.46 3.42 5.60
CA GLN A 18 17.48 2.37 5.31
C GLN A 18 17.16 1.54 6.56
N PHE A 19 18.13 1.31 7.45
CA PHE A 19 17.92 0.58 8.71
C PHE A 19 17.14 1.37 9.77
N ILE A 20 17.35 2.69 9.86
CA ILE A 20 16.67 3.51 10.87
C ILE A 20 15.26 3.95 10.45
N LYS A 21 14.95 3.96 9.15
CA LYS A 21 13.64 4.38 8.65
C LYS A 21 12.66 3.22 8.71
N SER A 22 11.48 3.48 9.26
CA SER A 22 10.40 2.49 9.30
C SER A 22 9.98 2.07 7.89
N GLN A 23 9.68 0.78 7.72
CA GLN A 23 9.19 0.23 6.46
C GLN A 23 7.75 0.69 6.22
N LYS A 24 7.42 1.00 4.96
CA LYS A 24 6.05 1.39 4.61
C LYS A 24 5.18 0.14 4.51
N LEU A 25 4.02 0.17 5.15
CA LEU A 25 3.04 -0.91 5.12
C LEU A 25 2.11 -0.74 3.92
N PHE A 26 1.94 -1.81 3.16
CA PHE A 26 0.95 -1.90 2.09
C PHE A 26 0.02 -3.09 2.35
N MET A 27 -1.25 -2.92 1.99
CA MET A 27 -2.14 -4.06 1.87
C MET A 27 -1.95 -4.72 0.52
N THR A 28 -2.17 -6.01 0.48
CA THR A 28 -2.04 -6.78 -0.75
C THR A 28 -3.30 -6.77 -1.61
N ASN A 29 -4.39 -6.20 -1.11
CA ASN A 29 -5.68 -6.17 -1.76
C ASN A 29 -6.36 -4.81 -1.50
N SER A 30 -6.71 -4.11 -2.58
CA SER A 30 -7.40 -2.83 -2.53
C SER A 30 -8.81 -2.94 -1.94
N GLY A 31 -9.52 -4.05 -2.17
CA GLY A 31 -10.86 -4.26 -1.61
C GLY A 31 -10.86 -4.39 -0.09
N VAL A 32 -9.89 -5.11 0.48
CA VAL A 32 -9.72 -5.20 1.94
C VAL A 32 -9.32 -3.85 2.52
N PHE A 33 -8.43 -3.13 1.84
CA PHE A 33 -8.02 -1.79 2.24
C PHE A 33 -9.19 -0.81 2.26
N SER A 34 -9.98 -0.74 1.19
CA SER A 34 -11.17 0.13 1.11
C SER A 34 -12.22 -0.23 2.16
N HIS A 35 -12.44 -1.52 2.41
CA HIS A 35 -13.38 -1.97 3.44
C HIS A 35 -12.95 -1.54 4.86
N LEU A 36 -11.66 -1.60 5.18
CA LEU A 36 -11.15 -1.16 6.49
C LEU A 36 -11.22 0.35 6.68
N LEU A 37 -11.18 1.12 5.59
CA LEU A 37 -11.32 2.57 5.60
C LEU A 37 -12.77 3.05 5.46
N ASP A 38 -13.73 2.13 5.46
CA ASP A 38 -15.15 2.41 5.26
C ASP A 38 -15.44 3.16 3.93
N ILE A 39 -14.65 2.84 2.90
CA ILE A 39 -14.80 3.40 1.54
C ILE A 39 -15.57 2.38 0.70
N SER A 40 -16.82 2.69 0.39
CA SER A 40 -17.73 1.80 -0.33
C SER A 40 -18.14 2.32 -1.69
N SER A 41 -17.97 3.62 -1.97
CA SER A 41 -18.27 4.23 -3.27
C SER A 41 -17.07 4.93 -3.92
N ALA A 42 -17.15 5.11 -5.24
CA ALA A 42 -16.14 5.85 -6.00
C ALA A 42 -16.05 7.32 -5.57
N ASP A 43 -17.19 7.95 -5.26
CA ASP A 43 -17.25 9.34 -4.81
C ASP A 43 -16.63 9.50 -3.41
N GLU A 44 -16.86 8.55 -2.51
CA GLU A 44 -16.18 8.50 -1.19
C GLU A 44 -14.67 8.35 -1.36
N LEU A 45 -14.22 7.49 -2.27
CA LEU A 45 -12.80 7.32 -2.53
C LEU A 45 -12.17 8.62 -3.04
N ILE A 46 -12.81 9.31 -3.99
CA ILE A 46 -12.28 10.56 -4.58
C ILE A 46 -12.20 11.69 -3.54
N ASN A 47 -13.18 11.75 -2.63
CA ASN A 47 -13.25 12.75 -1.57
C ASN A 47 -12.42 12.37 -0.32
N SER A 48 -12.01 11.12 -0.19
CA SER A 48 -11.21 10.63 0.94
C SER A 48 -9.80 11.23 0.97
N VAL A 49 -9.29 11.45 2.18
CA VAL A 49 -7.88 11.79 2.42
C VAL A 49 -6.96 10.64 1.98
N HIS A 50 -7.46 9.40 2.04
CA HIS A 50 -6.72 8.17 1.72
C HIS A 50 -6.75 7.79 0.23
N LYS A 51 -7.23 8.66 -0.66
CA LYS A 51 -7.30 8.37 -2.09
C LYS A 51 -5.94 8.05 -2.70
N GLY A 52 -4.89 8.74 -2.25
CA GLY A 52 -3.52 8.48 -2.66
C GLY A 52 -3.05 7.11 -2.18
N ASP A 53 -3.27 6.80 -0.91
CA ASP A 53 -2.92 5.51 -0.30
C ASP A 53 -3.63 4.34 -0.99
N ALA A 54 -4.89 4.52 -1.40
CA ALA A 54 -5.65 3.52 -2.13
C ALA A 54 -5.05 3.22 -3.51
N VAL A 55 -4.68 4.27 -4.26
CA VAL A 55 -4.05 4.14 -5.58
C VAL A 55 -2.67 3.51 -5.45
N GLU A 56 -1.85 3.97 -4.50
CA GLU A 56 -0.54 3.39 -4.24
C GLU A 56 -0.63 1.91 -3.86
N THR A 57 -1.57 1.55 -2.99
CA THR A 57 -1.81 0.15 -2.58
C THR A 57 -2.23 -0.71 -3.76
N PHE A 58 -3.10 -0.21 -4.64
CA PHE A 58 -3.49 -0.90 -5.86
C PHE A 58 -2.29 -1.14 -6.78
N VAL A 59 -1.53 -0.09 -7.12
CA VAL A 59 -0.34 -0.19 -7.97
C VAL A 59 0.68 -1.16 -7.38
N TYR A 60 0.95 -1.05 -6.09
CA TYR A 60 1.86 -1.93 -5.38
C TYR A 60 1.40 -3.40 -5.45
N SER A 61 0.11 -3.65 -5.26
CA SER A 61 -0.44 -5.01 -5.35
C SER A 61 -0.30 -5.62 -6.75
N GLU A 62 -0.46 -4.83 -7.82
CA GLU A 62 -0.26 -5.29 -9.19
C GLU A 62 1.21 -5.56 -9.48
N LEU A 63 2.12 -4.69 -9.03
CA LEU A 63 3.57 -4.93 -9.15
C LEU A 63 3.98 -6.23 -8.45
N LEU A 64 3.43 -6.49 -7.25
CA LEU A 64 3.76 -7.70 -6.50
C LEU A 64 3.31 -8.97 -7.24
N LYS A 65 2.13 -8.94 -7.89
CA LYS A 65 1.65 -10.04 -8.73
C LYS A 65 2.52 -10.28 -9.96
N HIS A 66 3.08 -9.22 -10.56
CA HIS A 66 3.95 -9.34 -11.73
C HIS A 66 5.34 -9.88 -11.40
N ILE A 67 5.81 -9.70 -10.16
CA ILE A 67 7.12 -10.16 -9.70
C ILE A 67 7.07 -11.60 -9.17
N SER A 68 5.93 -12.04 -8.62
CA SER A 68 5.78 -13.35 -7.95
C SER A 68 5.48 -14.51 -8.88
#